data_AF-A0A9W6GMJ7-F1
#
_entry.id   AF-A0A9W6GMJ7-F1
#
_cell.length_a   1.000
_cell.length_b   1.000
_cell.length_c   1.000
_cell.angle_alpha   90.00
_cell.angle_beta   90.00
_cell.angle_gamma   90.00
#
_symmetry.space_group_name_H-M   'P 1'
#
loop_
_entity.id
_entity.type
_entity.pdbx_description
1 polymer ?
#
loop_
_entity_poly.entity_id
_entity_poly.type
_entity_poly.pdbx_seq_one_letter_code
_entity_poly.pdbx_strand_id
1 'polypeptide(L)'
;MKKFTAFQQKIIKAIVAYNPEVTDYRFEDLFQHVLKKHLNGLGIIINAKEVILFVNEWDYSQNYNKLRREAYEIIYLFYLLSENNFLVFMRDEEISEEIEEEIFEYNPYTKCKENIRLKTLKKYRKNLLLNLEEEFFISEELKELSKNDFKSTELKNLKITQRALYATVGLGIAGILASYYIALNVETVVDFKNPDVFNKTFEIKVEKPNELELTIFNKY
;
A
#
# COMPACT_ATOMS: atom_id res chain seq x y z
N MET A 1 5.29 11.22 -6.09
CA MET A 1 3.94 11.82 -6.05
C MET A 1 3.21 11.33 -4.79
N LYS A 2 3.09 12.15 -3.74
CA LYS A 2 2.20 11.88 -2.60
C LYS A 2 1.13 12.97 -2.60
N LYS A 3 -0.03 12.68 -3.20
CA LYS A 3 -1.17 13.62 -3.26
C LYS A 3 -1.90 13.75 -1.90
N PHE A 4 -1.75 12.78 -1.00
CA PHE A 4 -2.51 12.70 0.27
C PHE A 4 -1.62 12.48 1.49
N THR A 5 -1.96 13.11 2.62
CA THR A 5 -1.30 12.90 3.93
C THR A 5 -1.55 11.49 4.47
N ALA A 6 -0.78 11.05 5.47
CA ALA A 6 -1.01 9.76 6.11
C ALA A 6 -2.40 9.67 6.78
N PHE A 7 -2.94 10.79 7.26
CA PHE A 7 -4.28 10.84 7.85
C PHE A 7 -5.36 10.79 6.77
N GLN A 8 -5.23 11.57 5.69
CA GLN A 8 -6.11 11.51 4.53
C GLN A 8 -6.16 10.11 3.89
N GLN A 9 -5.02 9.42 3.80
CA GLN A 9 -4.98 8.04 3.32
C GLN A 9 -5.80 7.08 4.18
N LYS A 10 -5.84 7.27 5.51
CA LYS A 10 -6.69 6.49 6.41
C LYS A 10 -8.18 6.76 6.15
N ILE A 11 -8.53 8.02 5.91
CA ILE A 11 -9.91 8.42 5.59
C ILE A 11 -10.33 7.84 4.24
N ILE A 12 -9.50 7.94 3.19
CA ILE A 12 -9.80 7.33 1.88
C ILE A 12 -10.01 5.82 2.01
N LYS A 13 -9.18 5.12 2.80
CA LYS A 13 -9.38 3.70 3.08
C LYS A 13 -10.72 3.44 3.78
N ALA A 14 -11.15 4.32 4.68
CA ALA A 14 -12.46 4.22 5.31
C ALA A 14 -13.60 4.46 4.31
N ILE A 15 -13.46 5.44 3.40
CA ILE A 15 -14.43 5.72 2.34
C ILE A 15 -14.58 4.52 1.39
N VAL A 16 -13.46 3.97 0.90
CA VAL A 16 -13.49 2.83 -0.02
C VAL A 16 -14.03 1.55 0.64
N ALA A 17 -13.81 1.38 1.95
CA ALA A 17 -14.33 0.25 2.71
C ALA A 17 -15.76 0.48 3.23
N TYR A 18 -16.34 1.65 2.99
CA TYR A 18 -17.71 1.95 3.40
C TYR A 18 -18.66 1.07 2.60
N ASN A 19 -19.33 0.16 3.29
CA ASN A 19 -20.39 -0.66 2.74
C ASN A 19 -21.70 -0.24 3.43
N PRO A 20 -22.60 0.42 2.71
CA PRO A 20 -23.84 0.91 3.29
C PRO A 20 -24.73 -0.28 3.69
N GLU A 21 -25.36 -0.17 4.86
CA GLU A 21 -26.32 -1.18 5.35
C GLU A 21 -27.71 -0.99 4.71
N VAL A 22 -27.95 0.17 4.08
CA VAL A 22 -29.25 0.61 3.56
C VAL A 22 -29.14 0.87 2.04
N THR A 23 -30.24 0.66 1.32
CA THR A 23 -30.31 0.74 -0.14
C THR A 23 -30.23 2.17 -0.68
N ASP A 24 -30.68 3.16 0.10
CA ASP A 24 -30.74 4.58 -0.27
C ASP A 24 -29.74 5.42 0.55
N TYR A 25 -28.46 5.07 0.49
CA TYR A 25 -27.42 5.78 1.24
C TYR A 25 -26.99 7.07 0.53
N ARG A 26 -26.90 8.15 1.29
CA ARG A 26 -26.51 9.48 0.81
C ARG A 26 -25.08 9.80 1.17
N PHE A 27 -24.52 10.84 0.57
CA PHE A 27 -23.19 11.33 0.94
C PHE A 27 -23.08 11.68 2.42
N GLU A 28 -24.17 12.19 3.02
CA GLU A 28 -24.27 12.45 4.45
C GLU A 28 -23.90 11.21 5.28
N ASP A 29 -24.42 10.02 4.94
CA ASP A 29 -24.17 8.79 5.69
C ASP A 29 -22.68 8.41 5.65
N LEU A 30 -22.04 8.55 4.49
CA LEU A 30 -20.61 8.35 4.34
C LEU A 30 -19.82 9.38 5.17
N PHE A 31 -20.24 10.64 5.13
CA PHE A 31 -19.57 11.71 5.85
C PHE A 31 -19.66 11.49 7.36
N GLN A 32 -20.86 11.18 7.88
CA GLN A 32 -21.08 10.81 9.27
C GLN A 32 -20.26 9.56 9.67
N HIS A 33 -20.16 8.54 8.79
CA HIS A 33 -19.31 7.37 9.04
C HIS A 33 -17.84 7.76 9.24
N VAL A 34 -17.31 8.63 8.38
CA VAL A 34 -15.93 9.13 8.50
C VAL A 34 -15.74 9.94 9.78
N LEU A 35 -16.68 10.82 10.12
CA LEU A 35 -16.64 11.60 11.37
C LEU A 35 -16.66 10.68 12.59
N LYS A 36 -17.55 9.69 12.64
CA LYS A 36 -17.63 8.71 13.71
C LYS A 36 -16.33 7.92 13.89
N LYS A 37 -15.69 7.53 12.79
CA LYS A 37 -14.48 6.72 12.82
C LYS A 37 -13.23 7.50 13.23
N HIS A 38 -13.16 8.79 12.86
CA HIS A 38 -11.93 9.59 13.02
C HIS A 38 -12.03 10.71 14.06
N LEU A 39 -13.23 11.19 14.38
CA LEU A 39 -13.55 12.24 15.35
C LEU A 39 -14.61 11.75 16.35
N ASN A 40 -14.43 10.53 16.87
CA ASN A 40 -15.39 9.91 17.79
C ASN A 40 -15.57 10.75 19.07
N GLY A 41 -16.81 10.84 19.55
CA GLY A 41 -17.13 11.52 20.80
C GLY A 41 -17.12 13.05 20.73
N LEU A 42 -17.04 13.62 19.52
CA LEU A 42 -17.09 15.06 19.27
C LEU A 42 -18.35 15.42 18.47
N GLY A 43 -18.83 16.64 18.67
CA GLY A 43 -19.86 17.25 17.83
C GLY A 43 -19.24 18.10 16.72
N ILE A 44 -19.92 18.22 15.59
CA ILE A 44 -19.56 19.17 14.53
C ILE A 44 -20.81 19.83 13.96
N ILE A 45 -20.74 21.14 13.77
CA ILE A 45 -21.71 21.91 12.99
C ILE A 45 -20.97 22.54 11.82
N ILE A 46 -21.50 22.37 10.61
CA ILE A 46 -21.01 23.00 9.38
C ILE A 46 -22.14 23.85 8.83
N ASN A 47 -21.87 25.12 8.58
CA ASN A 47 -22.79 26.01 7.88
C ASN A 47 -22.03 26.86 6.85
N ALA A 48 -22.75 27.70 6.10
CA ALA A 48 -22.14 28.56 5.08
C ALA A 48 -21.01 29.46 5.64
N LYS A 49 -21.11 29.88 6.90
CA LYS A 49 -20.22 30.86 7.55
C LYS A 49 -19.00 30.22 8.19
N GLU A 50 -19.18 29.14 8.93
CA GLU A 50 -18.13 28.52 9.74
C GLU A 50 -18.32 27.01 9.94
N VAL A 51 -17.28 26.39 10.49
CA VAL A 51 -17.35 25.03 11.03
C VAL A 51 -16.99 25.11 12.51
N ILE A 52 -17.80 24.50 13.35
CA ILE A 52 -17.63 24.49 14.81
C ILE A 52 -17.52 23.04 15.26
N LEU A 53 -16.43 22.70 15.96
CA LEU A 53 -16.34 21.45 16.69
C LEU A 53 -16.76 21.68 18.14
N PHE A 54 -17.56 20.77 18.66
CA PHE A 54 -17.93 20.68 20.06
C PHE A 54 -17.09 19.57 20.69
N VAL A 55 -16.35 19.92 21.73
CA VAL A 55 -15.41 19.00 22.40
C VAL A 55 -15.56 19.05 23.92
N ASN A 56 -15.10 18.01 24.61
CA ASN A 56 -14.97 18.04 26.06
C ASN A 56 -13.74 18.88 26.50
N GLU A 57 -13.70 19.30 27.77
CA GLU A 57 -12.60 20.13 28.32
C GLU A 57 -11.21 19.46 28.18
N TRP A 58 -11.14 18.14 28.35
CA TRP A 58 -9.88 17.42 28.27
C TRP A 58 -9.29 17.47 26.86
N ASP A 59 -10.11 17.16 25.85
CA ASP A 59 -9.75 17.23 24.44
C ASP A 59 -9.43 18.66 24.00
N TYR A 60 -10.16 19.65 24.53
CA TYR A 60 -9.83 21.05 24.29
C TYR A 60 -8.45 21.42 24.84
N SER A 61 -8.09 20.99 26.05
CA SER A 61 -6.80 21.36 26.65
C SER A 61 -5.61 20.61 26.04
N GLN A 62 -5.77 19.31 25.75
CA GLN A 62 -4.65 18.44 25.34
C GLN A 62 -4.56 18.26 23.82
N ASN A 63 -5.69 18.22 23.13
CA ASN A 63 -5.76 17.78 21.73
C ASN A 63 -6.19 18.88 20.76
N TYR A 64 -6.35 20.13 21.20
CA TYR A 64 -6.84 21.26 20.39
C TYR A 64 -6.28 21.30 18.97
N ASN A 65 -4.95 21.40 18.84
CA ASN A 65 -4.29 21.56 17.54
C ASN A 65 -4.44 20.33 16.67
N LYS A 66 -4.43 19.14 17.28
CA LYS A 66 -4.60 17.87 16.59
C LYS A 66 -6.01 17.77 16.02
N LEU A 67 -7.04 17.93 16.85
CA LEU A 67 -8.45 17.86 16.46
C LEU A 67 -8.79 18.91 15.41
N ARG A 68 -8.30 20.14 15.61
CA ARG A 68 -8.44 21.22 14.64
C ARG A 68 -7.86 20.82 13.29
N ARG A 69 -6.63 20.32 13.25
CA ARG A 69 -5.97 19.88 12.00
C ARG A 69 -6.71 18.71 11.34
N GLU A 70 -7.11 17.71 12.12
CA GLU A 70 -7.80 16.53 11.61
C GLU A 70 -9.16 16.87 11.00
N ALA A 71 -9.96 17.73 11.65
CA ALA A 71 -11.22 18.22 11.08
C ALA A 71 -11.00 19.03 9.79
N TYR A 72 -9.97 19.88 9.74
CA TYR A 72 -9.58 20.56 8.50
C TYR A 72 -9.22 19.59 7.38
N GLU A 73 -8.41 18.57 7.68
CA GLU A 73 -7.98 17.59 6.68
C GLU A 73 -9.16 16.77 6.14
N ILE A 74 -10.15 16.45 6.98
CA ILE A 74 -11.39 15.78 6.57
C ILE A 74 -12.17 16.66 5.59
N ILE A 75 -12.50 17.90 5.98
CA ILE A 75 -13.31 18.81 5.14
C ILE A 75 -12.60 19.10 3.82
N TYR A 76 -11.29 19.36 3.88
CA TYR A 76 -10.50 19.61 2.68
C TYR A 76 -10.40 18.37 1.78
N LEU A 77 -10.29 17.18 2.36
CA LEU A 77 -10.23 15.94 1.59
C LEU A 77 -11.50 15.72 0.78
N PHE A 78 -12.69 15.90 1.36
CA PHE A 78 -13.94 15.72 0.61
C PHE A 78 -14.08 16.70 -0.55
N TYR A 79 -13.70 17.96 -0.35
CA TYR A 79 -13.59 18.92 -1.44
C TYR A 79 -12.63 18.43 -2.54
N LEU A 80 -11.42 17.96 -2.18
CA LEU A 80 -10.47 17.44 -3.16
C LEU A 80 -11.00 16.22 -3.91
N LEU A 81 -11.66 15.29 -3.22
CA LEU A 81 -12.21 14.09 -3.84
C LEU A 81 -13.33 14.43 -4.83
N SER A 82 -14.19 15.41 -4.48
CA SER A 82 -15.21 15.95 -5.38
C SER A 82 -14.58 16.61 -6.61
N GLU A 83 -13.65 17.55 -6.42
CA GLU A 83 -13.05 18.33 -7.52
C GLU A 83 -12.21 17.48 -8.49
N ASN A 84 -11.69 16.35 -8.04
CA ASN A 84 -10.92 15.43 -8.88
C ASN A 84 -11.78 14.26 -9.41
N ASN A 85 -13.12 14.31 -9.29
CA ASN A 85 -14.05 13.26 -9.71
C ASN A 85 -13.76 11.87 -9.10
N PHE A 86 -13.16 11.84 -7.89
CA PHE A 86 -13.02 10.61 -7.12
C PHE A 86 -14.31 10.25 -6.39
N LEU A 87 -15.08 11.27 -6.00
CA LEU A 87 -16.47 11.16 -5.57
C LEU A 87 -17.33 11.88 -6.60
N VAL A 88 -18.17 11.11 -7.29
CA VAL A 88 -19.09 11.60 -8.32
C VAL A 88 -20.49 11.66 -7.73
N PHE A 89 -21.14 12.82 -7.79
CA PHE A 89 -22.47 13.05 -7.22
C PHE A 89 -23.52 13.04 -8.32
N MET A 90 -24.64 12.35 -8.10
CA MET A 90 -25.74 12.21 -9.06
C MET A 90 -26.77 13.31 -8.81
N ARG A 91 -26.41 14.53 -9.21
CA ARG A 91 -27.27 15.71 -9.08
C ARG A 91 -28.23 15.84 -10.25
N ASP A 92 -29.48 16.16 -9.98
CA ASP A 92 -30.39 16.75 -10.98
C ASP A 92 -29.90 18.16 -11.33
N GLU A 93 -29.95 18.52 -12.62
CA GLU A 93 -29.38 19.78 -13.15
C GLU A 93 -30.03 21.07 -12.60
N GLU A 94 -31.12 20.97 -11.82
CA GLU A 94 -31.94 22.11 -11.37
C GLU A 94 -31.62 22.65 -9.96
N ILE A 95 -30.50 22.28 -9.34
CA ILE A 95 -30.18 22.83 -8.00
C ILE A 95 -29.62 24.25 -8.12
N SER A 96 -30.45 25.22 -7.71
CA SER A 96 -30.12 26.62 -7.47
C SER A 96 -28.78 26.77 -6.73
N GLU A 97 -27.86 27.59 -7.27
CA GLU A 97 -26.55 27.86 -6.67
C GLU A 97 -26.61 28.56 -5.29
N GLU A 98 -27.80 28.92 -4.81
CA GLU A 98 -28.05 29.66 -3.58
C GLU A 98 -28.37 28.73 -2.41
N ILE A 99 -27.37 27.97 -1.97
CA ILE A 99 -27.39 27.37 -0.63
C ILE A 99 -26.96 28.44 0.38
N GLU A 100 -27.94 29.16 0.91
CA GLU A 100 -27.72 30.15 1.97
C GLU A 100 -27.96 29.60 3.38
N GLU A 101 -28.76 28.53 3.53
CA GLU A 101 -29.26 28.09 4.84
C GLU A 101 -28.94 26.64 5.24
N GLU A 102 -28.27 25.84 4.42
CA GLU A 102 -27.97 24.46 4.85
C GLU A 102 -26.99 24.41 6.03
N ILE A 103 -27.40 23.64 7.03
CA ILE A 103 -26.64 23.35 8.23
C ILE A 103 -26.53 21.83 8.33
N PHE A 104 -25.31 21.34 8.44
CA PHE A 104 -25.03 19.97 8.81
C PHE A 104 -24.66 19.89 10.28
N GLU A 105 -25.28 18.98 11.01
CA GLU A 105 -25.01 18.74 12.43
C GLU A 105 -24.73 17.26 12.67
N TYR A 106 -23.62 16.96 13.33
CA TYR A 106 -23.30 15.61 13.81
C TYR A 106 -22.96 15.68 15.30
N ASN A 107 -23.72 14.95 16.12
CA ASN A 107 -23.61 14.98 17.59
C ASN A 107 -23.48 16.39 18.21
N PRO A 108 -24.32 17.38 17.84
CA PRO A 108 -24.13 18.77 18.24
C PRO A 108 -24.16 19.01 19.76
N TYR A 109 -24.72 18.08 20.56
CA TYR A 109 -24.99 18.29 22.00
C TYR A 109 -24.34 17.25 22.94
N THR A 110 -23.36 16.45 22.49
CA THR A 110 -22.75 15.40 23.33
C THR A 110 -21.87 15.96 24.45
N LYS A 111 -22.41 16.33 25.64
CA LYS A 111 -21.62 16.69 26.85
C LYS A 111 -20.39 17.60 26.59
N CYS A 112 -20.43 18.40 25.54
CA CYS A 112 -19.34 19.24 25.11
C CYS A 112 -19.49 20.58 25.80
N LYS A 113 -18.42 21.03 26.44
CA LYS A 113 -18.40 22.31 27.16
C LYS A 113 -17.65 23.38 26.37
N GLU A 114 -16.79 22.97 25.46
CA GLU A 114 -15.88 23.84 24.73
C GLU A 114 -16.13 23.75 23.21
N ASN A 115 -15.78 24.83 22.50
CA ASN A 115 -15.88 24.88 21.05
C ASN A 115 -14.56 25.24 20.37
N ILE A 116 -14.30 24.59 19.23
CA ILE A 116 -13.17 24.92 18.35
C ILE A 116 -13.75 25.42 17.03
N ARG A 117 -13.57 26.72 16.77
CA ARG A 117 -13.98 27.33 15.50
C ARG A 117 -12.89 27.15 14.44
N LEU A 118 -13.28 26.58 13.30
CA LEU A 118 -12.42 26.33 12.16
C LEU A 118 -12.64 27.42 11.10
N LYS A 119 -11.58 28.19 10.83
CA LYS A 119 -11.49 29.09 9.67
C LYS A 119 -11.24 28.29 8.39
N THR A 120 -12.29 27.78 7.75
CA THR A 120 -12.22 27.12 6.42
C THR A 120 -12.50 28.12 5.30
N LEU A 121 -12.11 27.81 4.05
CA LEU A 121 -12.54 28.59 2.89
C LEU A 121 -14.01 28.29 2.58
N LYS A 122 -14.77 29.32 2.14
CA LYS A 122 -16.21 29.18 1.79
C LYS A 122 -16.44 28.05 0.80
N LYS A 123 -15.59 27.92 -0.23
CA LYS A 123 -15.72 26.88 -1.25
C LYS A 123 -15.71 25.45 -0.70
N TYR A 124 -14.92 25.17 0.34
CA TYR A 124 -14.84 23.83 0.93
C TYR A 124 -16.12 23.47 1.66
N ARG A 125 -16.68 24.42 2.41
CA ARG A 125 -17.96 24.22 3.11
C ARG A 125 -19.12 24.12 2.13
N LYS A 126 -19.18 25.04 1.15
CA LYS A 126 -20.24 25.06 0.13
C LYS A 126 -20.29 23.75 -0.64
N ASN A 127 -19.14 23.25 -1.10
CA ASN A 127 -19.06 21.96 -1.80
C ASN A 127 -19.55 20.81 -0.93
N LEU A 128 -19.21 20.79 0.36
CA LEU A 128 -19.68 19.74 1.25
C LEU A 128 -21.20 19.79 1.42
N LEU A 129 -21.73 20.96 1.78
CA LEU A 129 -23.17 21.17 2.04
C LEU A 129 -24.02 20.82 0.80
N LEU A 130 -23.66 21.37 -0.37
CA LEU A 130 -24.29 21.09 -1.68
C LEU A 130 -24.45 19.61 -2.03
N ASN A 131 -23.64 18.74 -1.44
CA ASN A 131 -23.59 17.33 -1.81
C ASN A 131 -24.15 16.41 -0.73
N LEU A 132 -24.54 16.92 0.46
CA LEU A 132 -24.90 16.05 1.59
C LEU A 132 -26.05 15.09 1.28
N GLU A 133 -27.08 15.61 0.64
CA GLU A 133 -28.28 14.82 0.33
C GLU A 133 -28.15 14.00 -0.96
N GLU A 134 -27.04 14.15 -1.68
CA GLU A 134 -26.85 13.56 -2.99
C GLU A 134 -26.46 12.08 -2.90
N GLU A 135 -26.98 11.31 -3.85
CA GLU A 135 -26.42 10.00 -4.17
C GLU A 135 -25.03 10.18 -4.77
N PHE A 136 -24.14 9.22 -4.49
CA PHE A 136 -22.76 9.30 -4.94
C PHE A 136 -22.19 7.95 -5.34
N PHE A 137 -21.21 8.01 -6.23
CA PHE A 137 -20.39 6.89 -6.64
C PHE A 137 -18.91 7.16 -6.35
N ILE A 138 -18.21 6.14 -5.84
CA ILE A 138 -16.76 6.17 -5.64
C ILE A 138 -16.08 5.65 -6.90
N SER A 139 -15.26 6.49 -7.53
CA SER A 139 -14.60 6.12 -8.78
C SER A 139 -13.65 4.93 -8.62
N GLU A 140 -13.51 4.13 -9.69
CA GLU A 140 -12.58 2.99 -9.71
C GLU A 140 -11.14 3.44 -9.49
N GLU A 141 -10.76 4.63 -9.97
CA GLU A 141 -9.43 5.20 -9.74
C GLU A 141 -9.12 5.37 -8.25
N LEU A 142 -10.09 5.84 -7.44
CA LEU A 142 -9.88 5.98 -5.99
C LEU A 142 -9.73 4.61 -5.33
N LYS A 143 -10.52 3.62 -5.75
CA LYS A 143 -10.45 2.24 -5.26
C LYS A 143 -9.08 1.62 -5.58
N GLU A 144 -8.59 1.77 -6.81
CA GLU A 144 -7.27 1.30 -7.22
C GLU A 144 -6.15 1.99 -6.43
N LEU A 145 -6.24 3.30 -6.25
CA LEU A 145 -5.27 4.09 -5.51
C LEU A 145 -5.19 3.65 -4.03
N SER A 146 -6.34 3.36 -3.41
CA SER A 146 -6.45 2.79 -2.07
C SER A 146 -5.87 1.37 -2.00
N LYS A 147 -6.24 0.48 -2.93
CA LYS A 147 -5.70 -0.89 -3.08
C LYS A 147 -4.19 -0.88 -3.29
N ASN A 148 -3.68 0.18 -3.91
CA ASN A 148 -2.26 0.35 -4.18
C ASN A 148 -1.45 0.99 -3.03
N ASP A 149 -2.04 1.16 -1.85
CA ASP A 149 -1.41 1.86 -0.72
C ASP A 149 -0.86 3.24 -1.11
N PHE A 150 -1.51 3.93 -2.05
CA PHE A 150 -1.12 5.27 -2.49
C PHE A 150 0.31 5.35 -3.04
N LYS A 151 0.86 4.22 -3.51
CA LYS A 151 2.19 4.13 -4.13
C LYS A 151 2.03 4.05 -5.64
N SER A 152 2.93 4.71 -6.38
CA SER A 152 3.00 4.52 -7.83
C SER A 152 3.38 3.08 -8.17
N THR A 153 2.90 2.60 -9.31
CA THR A 153 3.27 1.30 -9.88
C THR A 153 4.79 1.17 -10.02
N GLU A 154 5.47 2.24 -10.43
CA GLU A 154 6.94 2.32 -10.50
C GLU A 154 7.61 2.04 -9.16
N LEU A 155 7.13 2.64 -8.07
CA LEU A 155 7.73 2.47 -6.75
C LEU A 155 7.46 1.07 -6.17
N LYS A 156 6.33 0.45 -6.54
CA LYS A 156 6.05 -0.96 -6.24
C LYS A 156 6.97 -1.88 -7.02
N ASN A 157 7.10 -1.67 -8.33
CA ASN A 157 7.97 -2.45 -9.20
C ASN A 157 9.41 -2.36 -8.71
N LEU A 158 9.88 -1.15 -8.36
CA LEU A 158 11.21 -0.96 -7.79
C LEU A 158 11.42 -1.79 -6.51
N LYS A 159 10.45 -1.81 -5.59
CA LYS A 159 10.55 -2.61 -4.35
C LYS A 159 10.53 -4.12 -4.62
N ILE A 160 9.74 -4.56 -5.59
CA ILE A 160 9.69 -5.98 -5.99
C ILE A 160 11.04 -6.37 -6.60
N THR A 161 11.57 -5.56 -7.53
CA THR A 161 12.88 -5.77 -8.16
C THR A 161 14.00 -5.78 -7.11
N GLN A 162 13.97 -4.88 -6.12
CA GLN A 162 14.92 -4.88 -5.01
C GLN A 162 14.84 -6.18 -4.19
N ARG A 163 13.64 -6.65 -3.84
CA ARG A 163 13.46 -7.92 -3.13
C ARG A 163 13.93 -9.12 -3.94
N ALA A 164 13.61 -9.15 -5.23
CA ALA A 164 14.08 -10.17 -6.14
C ALA A 164 15.60 -10.19 -6.18
N LEU A 165 16.24 -9.03 -6.32
CA LEU A 165 17.70 -8.89 -6.30
C LEU A 165 18.31 -9.44 -5.00
N TYR A 166 17.76 -9.09 -3.84
CA TYR A 166 18.24 -9.62 -2.55
C TYR A 166 18.08 -11.15 -2.46
N ALA A 167 16.97 -11.70 -2.96
CA ALA A 167 16.78 -13.14 -3.00
C ALA A 167 17.81 -13.83 -3.91
N THR A 168 18.11 -13.26 -5.07
CA THR A 168 19.13 -13.81 -5.99
C THR A 168 20.53 -13.76 -5.38
N VAL A 169 20.88 -12.64 -4.73
CA VAL A 169 22.16 -12.52 -4.00
C VAL A 169 22.24 -13.54 -2.87
N GLY A 170 21.15 -13.72 -2.10
CA GLY A 170 21.08 -14.71 -1.03
C GLY A 170 21.26 -16.15 -1.52
N LEU A 171 20.57 -16.53 -2.60
CA LEU A 171 20.75 -17.85 -3.23
C LEU A 171 22.18 -18.05 -3.76
N GLY A 172 22.79 -17.01 -4.31
CA GLY A 172 24.19 -17.03 -4.74
C GLY A 172 25.15 -17.32 -3.58
N ILE A 173 24.99 -16.62 -2.47
CA ILE A 173 25.79 -16.83 -1.25
C ILE A 173 25.56 -18.25 -0.70
N ALA A 174 24.31 -18.71 -0.64
CA ALA A 174 23.99 -20.06 -0.19
C ALA A 174 24.64 -21.14 -1.07
N GLY A 175 24.67 -20.94 -2.39
CA GLY A 175 25.36 -21.84 -3.31
C GLY A 175 26.88 -21.90 -3.07
N ILE A 176 27.51 -20.75 -2.81
CA ILE A 176 28.94 -20.68 -2.45
C ILE A 176 29.20 -21.44 -1.14
N LEU A 177 28.38 -21.22 -0.11
CA LEU A 177 28.52 -21.90 1.18
C LEU A 177 28.30 -23.41 1.07
N ALA A 178 27.32 -23.85 0.27
CA ALA A 178 27.08 -25.26 0.00
C ALA A 178 28.27 -25.91 -0.71
N SER A 179 28.84 -25.21 -1.70
CA SER A 179 30.02 -25.69 -2.45
C SER A 179 31.24 -25.79 -1.53
N TYR A 180 31.43 -24.81 -0.65
CA TYR A 180 32.49 -24.81 0.35
C TYR A 180 32.32 -25.94 1.37
N TYR A 181 31.09 -26.19 1.85
CA TYR A 181 30.78 -27.30 2.75
C TYR A 181 31.01 -28.66 2.10
N ILE A 182 30.64 -28.84 0.84
CA ILE A 182 30.94 -30.07 0.08
C ILE A 182 32.46 -30.24 -0.02
N ALA A 183 33.20 -29.20 -0.40
CA ALA A 183 34.66 -29.26 -0.51
C ALA A 183 35.36 -29.63 0.81
N LEU A 184 34.82 -29.22 1.96
CA LEU A 184 35.36 -29.58 3.27
C LEU A 184 35.01 -31.00 3.74
N ASN A 185 33.89 -31.57 3.29
CA ASN A 185 33.43 -32.90 3.71
C ASN A 185 33.71 -34.01 2.68
N VAL A 186 34.17 -33.67 1.49
CA VAL A 186 34.75 -34.65 0.57
C VAL A 186 36.15 -34.97 1.09
N GLU A 187 36.25 -36.00 1.94
CA GLU A 187 37.50 -36.75 2.07
C GLU A 187 37.74 -37.47 0.74
N THR A 188 38.48 -36.84 -0.17
CA THR A 188 39.14 -37.61 -1.23
C THR A 188 40.20 -38.49 -0.58
N VAL A 189 39.79 -39.61 0.00
CA VAL A 189 40.63 -40.80 0.01
C VAL A 189 40.62 -41.28 -1.44
N VAL A 190 41.61 -40.85 -2.23
CA VAL A 190 41.93 -41.57 -3.46
C VAL A 190 42.45 -42.93 -3.00
N ASP A 191 41.52 -43.87 -2.82
CA ASP A 191 41.84 -45.24 -2.50
C ASP A 191 42.39 -45.85 -3.80
N PHE A 192 43.72 -45.82 -3.97
CA PHE A 192 44.43 -46.53 -5.02
C PHE A 192 44.27 -48.03 -4.78
N LYS A 193 43.08 -48.57 -5.04
CA LYS A 193 42.85 -50.01 -5.05
C LYS A 193 43.59 -50.59 -6.26
N ASN A 194 44.71 -51.22 -5.94
CA ASN A 194 45.66 -52.01 -6.74
C ASN A 194 46.79 -51.25 -7.46
N PRO A 195 48.02 -51.26 -6.88
CA PRO A 195 49.26 -50.85 -7.54
C PRO A 195 49.77 -51.85 -8.62
N ASP A 196 49.16 -53.03 -8.76
CA ASP A 196 49.77 -54.14 -9.53
C ASP A 196 49.57 -54.09 -11.05
N VAL A 197 48.88 -53.08 -11.60
CA VAL A 197 48.65 -52.99 -13.06
C VAL A 197 49.77 -52.24 -13.80
N PHE A 198 50.70 -51.60 -13.09
CA PHE A 198 51.73 -50.76 -13.72
C PHE A 198 53.08 -51.44 -14.03
N ASN A 199 53.24 -52.74 -13.75
CA ASN A 199 54.47 -53.50 -14.04
C ASN A 199 54.34 -54.47 -15.21
N LYS A 200 53.66 -54.06 -16.30
CA LYS A 200 53.86 -54.73 -17.60
C LYS A 200 54.97 -54.01 -18.35
N THR A 201 56.18 -54.54 -18.23
CA THR A 201 57.29 -54.23 -19.13
C THR A 201 56.90 -54.74 -20.52
N PHE A 202 56.68 -53.83 -21.46
CA PHE A 202 56.43 -54.20 -22.85
C PHE A 202 57.77 -54.46 -23.54
N GLU A 203 58.06 -55.73 -23.86
CA GLU A 203 59.13 -56.04 -24.82
C GLU A 203 58.64 -55.74 -26.23
N ILE A 204 59.14 -54.65 -26.82
CA ILE A 204 58.96 -54.38 -28.24
C ILE A 204 60.04 -55.15 -29.00
N LYS A 205 59.67 -56.26 -29.64
CA LYS A 205 60.49 -56.84 -30.71
C LYS A 205 60.12 -56.18 -32.03
N VAL A 206 61.02 -55.34 -32.53
CA VAL A 206 60.93 -54.78 -33.89
C VAL A 206 61.54 -55.80 -34.85
N GLU A 207 60.70 -56.65 -35.44
CA GLU A 207 61.09 -57.46 -36.60
C GLU A 207 60.68 -56.75 -37.89
N LYS A 208 61.61 -55.89 -38.37
CA LYS A 208 61.66 -55.18 -39.67
C LYS A 208 61.01 -53.78 -39.70
N PRO A 209 61.62 -52.79 -40.41
CA PRO A 209 61.42 -51.38 -40.06
C PRO A 209 60.22 -50.68 -40.71
N ASN A 210 59.44 -51.31 -41.60
CA ASN A 210 58.58 -50.54 -42.50
C ASN A 210 57.10 -50.93 -42.61
N GLU A 211 56.55 -51.81 -41.77
CA GLU A 211 55.10 -52.02 -41.73
C GLU A 211 54.62 -52.21 -40.27
N LEU A 212 53.84 -51.25 -39.77
CA LEU A 212 53.23 -51.29 -38.44
C LEU A 212 51.93 -52.10 -38.50
N GLU A 213 52.01 -53.40 -38.26
CA GLU A 213 50.83 -54.19 -37.89
C GLU A 213 50.79 -54.43 -36.38
N LEU A 214 49.81 -53.80 -35.72
CA LEU A 214 49.48 -54.02 -34.31
C LEU A 214 48.71 -55.34 -34.19
N THR A 215 49.39 -56.42 -33.83
CA THR A 215 48.71 -57.65 -33.42
C THR A 215 48.69 -57.74 -31.89
N ILE A 216 47.52 -57.52 -31.29
CA ILE A 216 47.31 -57.66 -29.85
C ILE A 216 47.00 -59.13 -29.55
N PHE A 217 47.88 -59.82 -28.82
CA PHE A 217 47.58 -61.15 -28.28
C PHE A 217 47.09 -61.02 -26.83
N ASN A 218 45.82 -61.34 -26.60
CA ASN A 218 45.34 -61.69 -25.27
C ASN A 218 45.60 -63.18 -25.05
N LYS A 219 46.36 -63.51 -24.01
CA LYS A 219 46.46 -64.88 -23.50
C LYS A 219 45.52 -65.00 -22.30
N TYR A 220 44.61 -65.98 -22.36
CA TYR A 220 43.68 -66.33 -21.28
C TYR A 220 44.42 -66.65 -19.97
#